data_AF-A0A920IPK2-F1
#
_entry.id   AF-A0A920IPK2-F1
#
_cell.length_a   1.000
_cell.length_b   1.000
_cell.length_c   1.000
_cell.angle_alpha   90.00
_cell.angle_beta   90.00
_cell.angle_gamma   90.00
#
_symmetry.space_group_name_H-M   'P 1'
#
loop_
_entity.id
_entity.type
_entity.pdbx_description
1 polymer ?
#
loop_
_entity_poly.entity_id
_entity_poly.type
_entity_poly.pdbx_seq_one_letter_code
_entity_poly.pdbx_strand_id
1 'polypeptide(L)'
;MHGLMRVRAFTQDDGHIFCTEDQIESETGLFIKFLSNIYADLGFKNFDIKLSTRPEMRVGSDETWDKAEEALEAAIKNLRISIQNR
;
A
#
# COMPACT_ATOMS: atom_id res chain seq x y z
N MET A 1 2.28 -19.72 20.38
CA MET A 1 2.61 -20.61 19.24
C MET A 1 2.23 -19.87 17.96
N HIS A 2 3.18 -19.40 17.15
CA HIS A 2 2.92 -18.46 16.03
C HIS A 2 2.89 -19.12 14.63
N GLY A 3 2.60 -20.42 14.55
CA GLY A 3 2.34 -21.17 13.30
C GLY A 3 3.09 -20.66 12.07
N LEU A 4 2.35 -20.37 11.00
CA LEU A 4 2.85 -19.78 9.76
C LEU A 4 2.85 -18.24 9.78
N MET A 5 2.32 -17.60 10.83
CA MET A 5 2.06 -16.16 10.85
C MET A 5 3.28 -15.32 11.22
N ARG A 6 4.31 -15.91 11.85
CA ARG A 6 5.57 -15.23 12.15
C ARG A 6 6.73 -16.22 12.10
N VAL A 7 7.53 -16.14 11.06
CA VAL A 7 8.66 -17.04 10.78
C VAL A 7 9.94 -16.25 10.49
N ARG A 8 11.08 -16.92 10.56
CA ARG A 8 12.39 -16.32 10.23
C ARG A 8 12.69 -16.30 8.74
N ALA A 9 12.08 -17.20 7.97
CA ALA A 9 12.24 -17.33 6.53
C ALA A 9 10.89 -17.66 5.91
N PHE A 10 10.53 -16.90 4.87
CA PHE A 10 9.33 -17.09 4.06
C PHE A 10 9.61 -16.51 2.68
N THR A 11 8.78 -16.88 1.71
CA THR A 11 8.83 -16.35 0.35
C THR A 11 7.67 -15.38 0.17
N GLN A 12 7.95 -14.23 -0.43
CA GLN A 12 6.95 -13.24 -0.82
C GLN A 12 6.79 -13.26 -2.34
N ASP A 13 5.58 -13.02 -2.80
CA ASP A 13 5.23 -12.64 -4.16
C ASP A 13 5.64 -11.18 -4.44
N ASP A 14 6.93 -10.90 -4.26
CA ASP A 14 7.49 -9.54 -4.26
C ASP A 14 7.65 -8.94 -5.67
N GLY A 15 7.55 -7.61 -5.77
CA GLY A 15 7.61 -6.86 -7.02
C GLY A 15 7.92 -5.39 -6.80
N HIS A 16 8.61 -4.77 -7.76
CA HIS A 16 9.06 -3.37 -7.69
C HIS A 16 8.58 -2.60 -8.92
N ILE A 17 7.83 -1.52 -8.69
CA ILE A 17 7.38 -0.60 -9.74
C ILE A 17 8.33 0.59 -9.78
N PHE A 18 8.96 0.82 -10.93
CA PHE A 18 9.76 2.02 -11.20
C PHE A 18 8.92 2.97 -12.05
N CYS A 19 8.61 4.15 -11.49
CA CYS A 19 7.77 5.15 -12.13
C CYS A 19 8.27 6.56 -11.77
N THR A 20 7.80 7.57 -12.50
CA THR A 20 8.06 8.98 -12.17
C THR A 20 7.16 9.44 -11.02
N GLU A 21 7.49 10.58 -10.37
CA GLU A 21 6.74 11.07 -9.21
C GLU A 21 5.25 11.29 -9.52
N ASP A 22 4.92 11.77 -10.72
CA ASP A 22 3.55 12.01 -11.18
C ASP A 22 2.75 10.73 -11.42
N GLN A 23 3.41 9.57 -11.52
CA GLN A 23 2.78 8.27 -11.76
C GLN A 23 2.42 7.54 -10.46
N ILE A 24 2.90 8.00 -9.30
CA ILE A 24 2.73 7.31 -8.01
C ILE A 24 1.26 7.03 -7.71
N GLU A 25 0.39 8.03 -7.89
CA GLU A 25 -1.05 7.88 -7.64
C GLU A 25 -1.67 6.79 -8.52
N SER A 26 -1.42 6.83 -9.83
CA SER A 26 -1.99 5.88 -10.78
C SER A 26 -1.49 4.46 -10.57
N GLU A 27 -0.18 4.28 -10.33
CA GLU A 27 0.41 2.96 -10.09
C GLU A 27 -0.12 2.34 -8.79
N THR A 28 -0.25 3.16 -7.74
CA THR A 28 -0.84 2.74 -6.46
C THR A 28 -2.29 2.29 -6.67
N GLY A 29 -3.08 3.06 -7.42
CA GLY A 29 -4.46 2.73 -7.72
C GLY A 29 -4.62 1.41 -8.49
N LEU A 30 -3.78 1.19 -9.50
CA LEU A 30 -3.74 -0.05 -10.28
C LEU A 30 -3.38 -1.25 -9.41
N PHE A 31 -2.38 -1.10 -8.53
CA PHE A 31 -1.95 -2.16 -7.63
C PHE A 31 -3.04 -2.52 -6.60
N ILE A 32 -3.68 -1.54 -5.97
CA ILE A 32 -4.76 -1.82 -5.02
C ILE A 32 -5.91 -2.56 -5.71
N LYS A 33 -6.28 -2.17 -6.95
CA LYS A 33 -7.31 -2.88 -7.72
C LYS A 33 -6.90 -4.32 -8.02
N PHE A 34 -5.65 -4.55 -8.40
CA PHE A 34 -5.11 -5.90 -8.62
C PHE A 34 -5.19 -6.76 -7.35
N LEU A 35 -4.70 -6.25 -6.22
CA LEU A 35 -4.75 -6.96 -4.94
C LEU A 35 -6.19 -7.22 -4.48
N SER A 36 -7.10 -6.28 -4.71
CA SER A 36 -8.53 -6.44 -4.40
C SER A 36 -9.15 -7.62 -5.15
N ASN A 37 -8.79 -7.80 -6.43
CA ASN A 37 -9.27 -8.93 -7.23
C ASN A 37 -8.75 -10.26 -6.69
N ILE A 38 -7.46 -10.32 -6.32
CA ILE A 38 -6.88 -11.53 -5.70
C ILE A 38 -7.62 -11.88 -4.41
N TYR A 39 -7.88 -10.89 -3.55
CA TYR A 39 -8.63 -11.12 -2.32
C TYR A 39 -10.05 -11.64 -2.59
N ALA A 40 -10.72 -11.10 -3.61
CA ALA A 40 -12.03 -11.59 -4.03
C ALA A 40 -11.98 -13.05 -4.52
N ASP A 41 -10.99 -13.41 -5.35
CA ASP A 41 -10.78 -14.78 -5.84
C ASP A 41 -10.48 -15.78 -4.71
N LEU A 42 -9.81 -15.32 -3.64
CA LEU A 42 -9.55 -16.09 -2.43
C LEU A 42 -10.74 -16.14 -1.44
N GLY A 43 -11.84 -15.46 -1.75
CA GLY A 43 -13.07 -15.47 -0.94
C GLY A 43 -13.12 -14.42 0.18
N PHE A 44 -12.18 -13.47 0.23
CA PHE A 44 -12.22 -12.36 1.17
C PHE A 44 -13.14 -11.25 0.67
N LYS A 45 -14.24 -11.01 1.39
CA LYS A 45 -15.27 -10.05 1.00
C LYS A 45 -14.95 -8.60 1.36
N ASN A 46 -14.17 -8.41 2.43
CA ASN A 46 -13.86 -7.10 2.99
C ASN A 46 -12.40 -7.08 3.46
N PHE A 47 -11.74 -5.95 3.29
CA PHE A 47 -10.44 -5.64 3.88
C PHE A 47 -10.35 -4.14 4.10
N ASP A 48 -9.54 -3.73 5.09
CA ASP A 48 -9.27 -2.33 5.37
C ASP A 48 -7.93 -1.93 4.75
N ILE A 49 -7.86 -0.72 4.18
CA ILE A 49 -6.60 -0.12 3.77
C ILE A 49 -6.11 0.79 4.90
N LYS A 50 -4.82 0.66 5.24
CA LYS A 50 -4.15 1.49 6.25
C LYS A 50 -2.99 2.23 5.60
N LEU A 51 -3.08 3.56 5.56
CA LEU A 51 -1.98 4.41 5.13
C LEU A 51 -0.97 4.56 6.28
N SER A 52 0.28 4.17 6.03
CA SER A 52 1.37 4.39 6.97
C SER A 52 2.16 5.61 6.54
N THR A 53 2.26 6.61 7.42
CA THR A 53 2.97 7.87 7.18
C THR A 53 4.42 7.80 7.66
N ARG A 54 5.19 8.85 7.39
CA ARG A 54 6.61 8.95 7.70
C ARG A 54 6.90 8.67 9.19
N PRO A 55 7.90 7.82 9.50
CA PRO A 55 8.35 7.58 10.88
C PRO A 55 9.31 8.69 11.36
N GLU A 56 9.62 8.69 12.66
CA GLU A 56 10.60 9.61 13.25
C GLU A 56 11.99 9.49 12.62
N MET A 57 12.46 8.25 12.42
CA MET A 57 13.72 7.97 11.74
C MET A 57 13.47 7.68 10.26
N ARG A 58 13.87 8.60 9.38
CA ARG A 58 13.60 8.53 7.94
C ARG A 58 14.75 9.08 7.11
N VAL A 59 14.75 8.70 5.82
CA VAL A 59 15.67 9.19 4.78
C VAL A 59 14.86 9.97 3.74
N GLY A 60 15.47 10.95 3.10
CA GLY A 60 14.83 11.85 2.14
C GLY A 60 14.42 13.18 2.76
N SER A 61 14.00 14.12 1.92
CA SER A 61 13.55 15.45 2.38
C SER A 61 12.06 15.46 2.72
N ASP A 62 11.63 16.48 3.45
CA ASP A 62 10.22 16.64 3.83
C ASP A 62 9.33 16.77 2.60
N GLU A 63 9.79 17.48 1.57
CA GLU A 63 9.06 17.71 0.33
C GLU A 63 8.83 16.41 -0.45
N THR A 64 9.82 15.51 -0.48
CA THR A 64 9.65 14.19 -1.11
C THR A 64 8.61 13.35 -0.36
N TRP A 65 8.65 13.39 0.97
CA TRP A 65 7.67 12.67 1.78
C TRP A 65 6.26 13.26 1.64
N ASP A 66 6.12 14.59 1.61
CA ASP A 66 4.84 15.28 1.44
C ASP A 66 4.17 14.83 0.12
N LYS A 67 4.93 14.85 -0.97
CA LYS A 67 4.45 14.39 -2.28
C LYS A 67 4.02 12.92 -2.27
N ALA A 68 4.83 12.05 -1.67
CA ALA A 68 4.55 10.62 -1.64
C ALA A 68 3.30 10.31 -0.79
N GLU A 69 3.18 10.90 0.39
CA GLU A 69 2.02 10.72 1.26
C GLU A 69 0.73 11.25 0.63
N GLU A 70 0.79 12.43 -0.01
CA GLU A 70 -0.35 13.01 -0.72
C GLU A 70 -0.81 12.13 -1.89
N ALA A 71 0.13 11.65 -2.71
CA ALA A 71 -0.19 10.76 -3.84
C ALA A 71 -0.79 9.43 -3.39
N LEU A 72 -0.25 8.82 -2.32
CA LEU A 72 -0.80 7.59 -1.74
C LEU A 72 -2.20 7.81 -1.16
N GLU A 73 -2.40 8.91 -0.42
CA GLU A 73 -3.72 9.23 0.14
C GLU A 73 -4.76 9.50 -0.95
N ALA A 74 -4.39 10.23 -2.00
CA ALA A 74 -5.24 10.51 -3.16
C ALA A 74 -5.66 9.21 -3.86
N ALA A 75 -4.71 8.30 -4.12
CA ALA A 75 -4.98 7.01 -4.74
C ALA A 75 -6.02 6.21 -3.94
N ILE A 76 -5.88 6.14 -2.61
CA ILE A 76 -6.81 5.40 -1.75
C ILE A 76 -8.20 6.06 -1.73
N LYS A 77 -8.27 7.39 -1.60
CA LYS A 77 -9.54 8.14 -1.60
C LYS A 77 -10.32 7.95 -2.91
N ASN A 78 -9.63 7.88 -4.04
CA ASN A 78 -10.24 7.72 -5.35
C ASN A 78 -10.85 6.32 -5.58
N LEU A 79 -10.43 5.30 -4.81
CA LEU A 79 -10.89 3.92 -4.98
C LEU A 79 -12.22 3.59 -4.29
N ARG A 80 -12.79 4.50 -3.48
CA ARG A 80 -14.06 4.28 -2.72
C ARG A 80 -14.07 3.01 -1.85
N ILE A 81 -12.90 2.59 -1.34
CA ILE A 81 -12.75 1.47 -0.39
C ILE A 81 -12.73 2.06 1.04
N SER A 82 -13.16 1.29 2.04
CA SER A 82 -13.08 1.71 3.45
C SER A 82 -11.63 1.92 3.92
N ILE A 83 -11.34 3.11 4.46
CA ILE A 83 -9.99 3.54 4.88
C ILE A 83 -9.94 3.66 6.41
N GLN A 84 -8.89 3.14 7.04
CA GLN A 84 -8.56 3.40 8.45
C GLN A 84 -7.22 4.15 8.56
N ASN A 85 -7.21 5.30 9.21
CA ASN A 85 -5.98 6.00 9.58
C ASN A 85 -5.43 5.41 10.88
N ARG A 86 -4.10 5.25 10.98
CA ARG A 86 -3.42 4.90 12.23
C ARG A 86 -3.13 6.13 13.07
#